data_AF-B2I5F8-F1
#
_entry.id   AF-B2I5F8-F1
#
_cell.length_a   1.000
_cell.length_b   1.000
_cell.length_c   1.000
_cell.angle_alpha   90.00
_cell.angle_beta   90.00
_cell.angle_gamma   90.00
#
_symmetry.space_group_name_H-M   'P 1'
#
loop_
_entity.id
_entity.type
_entity.pdbx_description
1 polymer ?
#
loop_
_entity_poly.entity_id
_entity_poly.type
_entity_poly.pdbx_seq_one_letter_code
_entity_poly.pdbx_strand_id
1 'polypeptide(L)' 'MIAPPQGLLQPCEEPPLPRVETVRDLLSQTLAWRLAYEQCAAQVRCVAAWGQAARAGQLWSPQGCGMEDSDTSP' A
#
# COMPACT_ATOMS: atom_id res chain seq x y z
N MET A 1 -11.63 -21.60 -0.23
CA MET A 1 -11.29 -20.26 -0.76
C MET A 1 -10.09 -19.76 0.02
N ILE A 2 -9.05 -19.30 -0.66
CA ILE A 2 -7.91 -18.64 0.00
C ILE A 2 -8.41 -17.24 0.37
N ALA A 3 -8.45 -16.92 1.65
CA ALA A 3 -8.85 -15.59 2.10
C ALA A 3 -7.75 -14.57 1.76
N PRO A 4 -8.12 -13.32 1.41
CA PRO A 4 -7.14 -12.25 1.27
C PRO A 4 -6.56 -11.87 2.64
N PRO A 5 -5.25 -11.56 2.70
CA PRO A 5 -4.66 -10.92 3.89
C PRO A 5 -5.39 -9.60 4.16
N GLN A 6 -5.73 -9.33 5.43
CA GLN A 6 -6.51 -8.14 5.77
C GLN A 6 -5.80 -6.84 5.42
N GLY A 7 -4.47 -6.77 5.57
CA GLY A 7 -3.66 -5.62 5.16
C GLY A 7 -3.69 -5.36 3.64
N LEU A 8 -3.93 -6.40 2.84
CA LEU A 8 -3.95 -6.30 1.38
C LEU A 8 -5.15 -5.49 0.86
N LEU A 9 -6.28 -5.59 1.55
CA LEU A 9 -7.53 -4.95 1.16
C LEU A 9 -7.77 -3.61 1.86
N GLN A 10 -6.84 -3.15 2.69
CA GLN A 10 -6.94 -1.82 3.27
C GLN A 10 -6.93 -0.77 2.16
N PRO A 11 -7.76 0.28 2.26
CA PRO A 11 -7.65 1.43 1.36
C PRO A 11 -6.24 2.00 1.40
N CYS A 12 -5.76 2.51 0.27
CA CYS A 12 -4.54 3.29 0.25
C CYS A 12 -4.71 4.52 1.14
N GLU A 13 -3.69 4.83 1.94
CA GLU A 13 -3.74 5.99 2.82
C GLU A 13 -3.60 7.29 2.01
N GLU A 14 -4.54 8.20 2.20
CA GLU A 14 -4.51 9.53 1.60
C GLU A 14 -3.66 10.46 2.48
N PRO A 15 -2.60 11.10 1.94
CA PRO A 15 -1.85 12.09 2.69
C PRO A 15 -2.73 13.27 3.09
N PRO A 16 -2.51 13.85 4.28
CA PRO A 16 -3.22 15.06 4.66
C PRO A 16 -2.95 16.21 3.68
N LEU A 17 -3.94 17.08 3.50
CA LEU A 17 -3.85 18.31 2.71
C LEU A 17 -3.69 19.54 3.61
N PRO A 18 -2.48 19.83 4.14
CA PRO A 18 -2.27 21.00 4.97
C PRO A 18 -2.35 22.29 4.16
N ARG A 19 -2.62 23.42 4.84
CA ARG A 19 -2.54 24.74 4.20
C ARG A 19 -1.12 24.96 3.63
N VAL A 20 -1.06 25.47 2.41
CA VAL A 20 0.19 25.87 1.75
C VAL A 20 0.43 27.33 2.07
N GLU A 21 1.48 27.64 2.84
CA GLU A 21 1.89 29.02 3.13
C GLU A 21 3.16 29.41 2.37
N THR A 22 4.00 28.42 2.04
CA THR A 22 5.27 28.61 1.34
C THR A 22 5.45 27.65 0.17
N VAL A 23 6.39 27.99 -0.73
CA VAL A 23 6.82 27.08 -1.82
C VAL A 23 7.38 25.77 -1.25
N ARG A 24 8.06 25.82 -0.10
CA ARG A 24 8.56 24.62 0.58
C ARG A 24 7.41 23.70 0.96
N ASP A 25 6.31 24.24 1.49
CA ASP A 25 5.16 23.43 1.89
C ASP A 25 4.51 22.76 0.68
N LEU A 26 4.41 23.48 -0.44
CA LEU A 26 3.93 22.91 -1.70
C LEU A 26 4.82 21.75 -2.19
N LEU A 27 6.15 21.91 -2.14
CA LEU A 27 7.09 20.87 -2.52
C LEU A 27 6.99 19.65 -1.59
N SER A 28 6.94 19.89 -0.27
CA SER A 28 6.77 18.84 0.74
C SER A 28 5.47 18.06 0.53
N GLN A 29 4.36 18.75 0.28
CA GLN A 29 3.08 18.12 0.00
C GLN A 29 3.12 17.28 -1.29
N THR A 30 3.70 17.83 -2.37
CA THR A 30 3.81 17.13 -3.65
C THR A 30 4.64 15.85 -3.52
N LEU A 31 5.73 15.89 -2.75
CA LEU A 31 6.56 14.73 -2.48
C LEU A 31 5.84 13.68 -1.61
N ALA A 32 5.09 14.11 -0.60
CA ALA A 32 4.29 13.20 0.23
C ALA A 32 3.22 12.48 -0.61
N TRP A 33 2.53 13.21 -1.48
CA TRP A 33 1.58 12.64 -2.43
C TRP A 33 2.23 11.62 -3.36
N ARG A 34 3.38 11.97 -3.96
CA ARG A 34 4.13 11.04 -4.81
C ARG A 34 4.43 9.74 -4.07
N LEU A 35 4.93 9.81 -2.84
CA LEU A 35 5.26 8.64 -2.04
C LEU A 35 4.02 7.77 -1.76
N ALA A 36 2.90 8.39 -1.38
CA ALA A 36 1.66 7.66 -1.13
C ALA A 36 1.10 6.99 -2.39
N TYR A 37 1.19 7.65 -3.55
CA TYR A 37 0.84 7.03 -4.83
C TYR A 37 1.73 5.83 -5.17
N GLU A 38 3.04 5.93 -4.93
CA GLU A 38 3.98 4.82 -5.16
C GLU A 38 3.66 3.62 -4.27
N GLN A 39 3.35 3.85 -2.98
CA GLN A 39 2.93 2.81 -2.03
C GLN A 39 1.60 2.17 -2.44
N CYS A 40 0.59 2.99 -2.79
CA CYS A 40 -0.70 2.51 -3.25
C CYS A 40 -0.58 1.65 -4.50
N ALA A 41 0.22 2.08 -5.47
CA ALA A 41 0.47 1.30 -6.69
C ALA A 41 1.12 -0.06 -6.38
N ALA A 42 2.01 -0.13 -5.38
CA ALA A 42 2.58 -1.40 -4.92
C ALA A 42 1.52 -2.31 -4.28
N GLN A 43 0.67 -1.77 -3.42
CA GLN A 43 -0.43 -2.51 -2.79
C GLN A 43 -1.40 -3.09 -3.84
N VAL A 44 -1.80 -2.29 -4.83
CA VAL A 44 -2.69 -2.74 -5.92
C VAL A 44 -2.07 -3.88 -6.73
N ARG A 45 -0.76 -3.83 -7.02
CA ARG A 45 -0.06 -4.94 -7.69
C ARG A 45 -0.13 -6.22 -6.85
N CYS A 46 -0.04 -6.10 -5.53
CA CYS A 46 -0.14 -7.23 -4.61
C CYS A 46 -1.56 -7.80 -4.51
N VAL A 47 -2.59 -6.94 -4.53
CA VAL A 47 -3.99 -7.36 -4.67
C VAL A 47 -4.19 -8.17 -5.95
N ALA A 48 -3.66 -7.68 -7.08
CA ALA A 48 -3.74 -8.37 -8.35
C ALA A 48 -3.03 -9.75 -8.32
N ALA A 49 -1.82 -9.80 -7.75
CA ALA A 49 -1.05 -11.04 -7.63
C ALA A 49 -1.75 -12.07 -6.73
N TRP A 50 -2.31 -11.63 -5.60
CA TRP A 50 -3.14 -12.48 -4.75
C TRP A 50 -4.36 -13.01 -5.50
N GLY A 51 -5.08 -12.15 -6.22
CA GLY A 51 -6.24 -12.55 -7.00
C GLY A 51 -5.91 -13.61 -8.06
N GLN A 52 -4.74 -13.49 -8.70
CA GLN A 52 -4.22 -14.49 -9.65
C GLN A 52 -3.90 -15.82 -8.96
N ALA A 53 -3.19 -15.80 -7.84
CA ALA A 53 -2.86 -17.01 -7.07
C ALA A 53 -4.11 -17.72 -6.52
N ALA A 54 -5.05 -16.95 -5.97
CA ALA A 54 -6.32 -17.47 -5.47
C ALA A 54 -7.15 -18.14 -6.57
N ARG A 55 -7.19 -17.53 -7.76
CA ARG A 55 -7.85 -18.11 -8.94
C ARG A 55 -7.17 -19.39 -9.42
N ALA A 56 -5.84 -19.49 -9.28
CA ALA A 56 -5.07 -20.69 -9.62
C ALA A 56 -5.07 -21.77 -8.51
N GLY A 57 -5.66 -21.48 -7.33
CA GLY A 57 -5.60 -22.36 -6.16
C GLY A 57 -4.19 -22.51 -5.57
N GLN A 58 -3.29 -21.56 -5.86
CA GLN A 58 -1.90 -21.56 -5.41
C GLN A 58 -1.73 -20.76 -4.13
N LEU A 59 -0.73 -21.12 -3.33
CA LEU A 59 -0.35 -20.35 -2.15
C LEU A 59 0.20 -18.99 -2.60
N TRP A 60 -0.33 -17.90 -2.04
CA TRP A 60 0.18 -16.55 -2.28
C TRP A 60 1.34 -16.22 -1.32
N SER A 61 2.27 -15.37 -1.77
CA SER A 61 3.40 -14.88 -0.96
C SER A 61 3.35 -13.34 -0.87
N PRO A 62 3.50 -12.75 0.33
CA PRO A 62 3.56 -11.30 0.55
C PRO A 62 4.90 -10.66 0.15
N GLN A 63 5.88 -11.45 -0.31
CA GLN A 63 7.22 -10.95 -0.61
C GLN A 63 7.19 -9.85 -1.68
N GLY A 64 7.79 -8.70 -1.36
CA GLY A 64 7.80 -7.53 -2.24
C GLY A 64 6.56 -6.65 -2.16
N CYS A 65 5.60 -6.97 -1.28
CA CYS A 65 4.39 -6.16 -1.05
C CYS A 65 4.51 -5.12 0.06
N GLY A 66 5.66 -5.04 0.74
CA GLY A 66 5.84 -4.14 1.89
C GLY A 66 4.94 -4.47 3.08
N MET A 67 4.29 -5.65 3.06
CA MET A 67 3.47 -6.20 4.14
C MET A 67 4.34 -7.14 4.99
N GLU A 68 5.48 -6.64 5.45
CA GLU A 68 6.20 -7.29 6.54
C GLU A 68 5.38 -7.02 7.80
N ASP A 69 4.87 -8.09 8.41
CA ASP A 69 3.88 -8.05 9.48
C ASP A 69 4.29 -7.03 10.56
N SER A 70 3.50 -5.98 10.72
CA SER A 70 3.64 -5.01 11.82
C SER A 70 3.18 -5.59 13.18
N ASP A 71 3.04 -6.91 13.28
CA ASP A 71 2.67 -7.66 14.48
C ASP A 71 3.85 -8.46 15.05
N THR A 72 4.99 -7.80 15.25
CA THR A 72 5.99 -8.28 16.21
C THR A 72 6.62 -7.09 16.94
N SER A 73 5.86 -6.50 17.86
CA SER A 73 6.45 -5.73 18.96
C SER A 73 6.34 -6.58 20.24
N PRO A 74 7.46 -6.94 20.89
CA PRO A 74 7.46 -7.40 22.29
C PRO A 74 7.14 -6.26 23.26
#